data_AF-A0A2V7VZW5-F1
#
_entry.id   AF-A0A2V7VZW5-F1
#
_cell.length_a   1.000
_cell.length_b   1.000
_cell.length_c   1.000
_cell.angle_alpha   90.00
_cell.angle_beta   90.00
_cell.angle_gamma   90.00
#
_symmetry.space_group_name_H-M   'P 1'
#
loop_
_entity.id
_entity.type
_entity.pdbx_description
1 polymer ?
#
loop_
_entity_poly.entity_id
_entity_poly.type
_entity_poly.pdbx_seq_one_letter_code
_entity_poly.pdbx_strand_id
1 'polypeptide(L)'
;MLLEALLQVIERLIALAKGRIEGRRAVFDRVIEPTFNDLLSVHGDYIAMFEQAQVFAGSWPNTELEIQARVEAAKTQIRQRRREFEPVRRKLETLAQELKTHNLPVDERNFLEAVLRYLPSGETSLPQSSATAVLEYLDTAAPEQIDLLLAQTIQQHLNRWSQVCTTFAKARVAVAEAR
;
A
#
# COMPACT_ATOMS: atom_id res chain seq x y z
N MET A 1 13.60 2.60 -7.12
CA MET A 1 12.44 3.47 -6.76
C MET A 1 11.18 2.63 -6.58
N LEU A 2 10.28 2.99 -5.65
CA LEU A 2 9.03 2.34 -5.19
C LEU A 2 8.61 0.99 -5.81
N LEU A 3 8.48 0.92 -7.13
CA LEU A 3 8.19 -0.31 -7.87
C LEU A 3 9.21 -1.44 -7.60
N GLU A 4 10.49 -1.11 -7.53
CA GLU A 4 11.57 -2.07 -7.23
C GLU A 4 11.45 -2.64 -5.81
N ALA A 5 11.18 -1.79 -4.81
CA ALA A 5 10.97 -2.21 -3.43
C ALA A 5 9.75 -3.14 -3.32
N LEU A 6 8.67 -2.81 -4.03
CA LEU A 6 7.48 -3.66 -4.10
C LEU A 6 7.76 -5.02 -4.77
N LEU A 7 8.58 -5.04 -5.83
CA LEU A 7 8.98 -6.29 -6.47
C LEU A 7 9.84 -7.16 -5.53
N GLN A 8 10.75 -6.56 -4.76
CA GLN A 8 11.55 -7.28 -3.77
C GLN A 8 10.69 -7.87 -2.64
N VAL A 9 9.67 -7.13 -2.17
CA VAL A 9 8.66 -7.65 -1.24
C VAL A 9 7.99 -8.88 -1.82
N ILE A 10 7.50 -8.80 -3.06
CA ILE A 10 6.85 -9.93 -3.74
C ILE A 10 7.79 -11.13 -3.84
N GLU A 11 9.04 -10.94 -4.24
CA GLU A 11 9.99 -12.05 -4.42
C GLU A 11 10.26 -12.82 -3.12
N ARG A 12 10.41 -12.11 -1.99
CA ARG A 12 10.62 -12.76 -0.67
C ARG A 12 9.38 -13.50 -0.20
N LEU A 13 8.21 -12.91 -0.42
CA LEU A 13 6.95 -13.57 -0.11
C LEU A 13 6.73 -14.82 -0.99
N ILE A 14 7.11 -14.79 -2.28
CA ILE A 14 7.12 -15.98 -3.15
C ILE A 14 8.09 -17.04 -2.61
N ALA A 15 9.28 -16.64 -2.15
CA ALA A 15 10.24 -17.57 -1.56
C ALA A 15 9.67 -18.26 -0.31
N LEU A 16 8.95 -17.52 0.54
CA LEU A 16 8.21 -18.06 1.68
C LEU A 16 7.10 -19.02 1.23
N ALA A 17 6.26 -18.60 0.28
CA ALA A 17 5.16 -19.40 -0.25
C ALA A 17 5.62 -20.70 -0.94
N LYS A 18 6.88 -20.78 -1.38
CA LYS A 18 7.48 -22.00 -1.94
C LYS A 18 8.11 -22.92 -0.88
N GLY A 19 7.96 -22.62 0.41
CA GLY A 19 8.53 -23.40 1.50
C GLY A 19 10.07 -23.38 1.53
N ARG A 20 10.71 -22.39 0.92
CA ARG A 20 12.19 -22.30 0.86
C ARG A 20 12.81 -21.72 2.12
N ILE A 21 11.99 -21.24 3.05
CA ILE A 21 12.39 -20.59 4.28
C ILE A 21 11.53 -21.18 5.39
N GLU A 22 12.17 -21.87 6.33
CA GLU A 22 11.51 -22.57 7.43
C GLU A 22 12.15 -22.17 8.77
N GLY A 23 11.37 -22.27 9.84
CA GLY A 23 11.80 -21.88 11.19
C GLY A 23 11.56 -20.41 11.49
N ARG A 24 11.02 -20.15 12.67
CA ARG A 24 10.49 -18.84 13.08
C ARG A 24 11.47 -17.68 12.87
N ARG A 25 12.72 -17.86 13.30
CA ARG A 25 13.78 -16.86 13.16
C ARG A 25 14.21 -16.65 11.70
N ALA A 26 14.33 -17.70 10.90
CA ALA A 26 14.69 -17.56 9.49
C ALA A 26 13.57 -16.90 8.67
N VAL A 27 12.30 -17.20 8.96
CA VAL A 27 11.15 -16.50 8.38
C VAL A 27 11.19 -15.02 8.73
N PHE A 28 11.49 -14.68 9.99
CA PHE A 28 11.60 -13.30 10.41
C PHE A 28 12.73 -12.55 9.69
N ASP A 29 13.96 -13.05 9.80
CA ASP A 29 15.17 -12.39 9.31
C ASP A 29 15.20 -12.28 7.77
N ARG A 30 14.63 -13.27 7.05
CA ARG A 30 14.68 -13.33 5.58
C ARG A 30 13.43 -12.82 4.88
N VAL A 31 12.31 -12.72 5.58
CA VAL A 31 11.03 -12.35 4.97
C VAL A 31 10.39 -11.18 5.70
N ILE A 32 10.10 -11.31 6.99
CA ILE A 32 9.31 -10.33 7.75
C ILE A 32 10.04 -8.97 7.82
N GLU A 33 11.26 -8.95 8.34
CA GLU A 33 12.04 -7.71 8.53
C GLU A 33 12.40 -7.03 7.20
N PRO A 34 12.93 -7.74 6.18
CA PRO A 34 13.15 -7.13 4.87
C PRO A 34 11.86 -6.61 4.23
N THR A 35 10.75 -7.31 4.40
CA THR A 35 9.45 -6.85 3.88
C THR A 35 8.99 -5.58 4.56
N PHE A 36 9.15 -5.46 5.87
CA PHE A 36 8.82 -4.23 6.60
C PHE A 36 9.65 -3.04 6.12
N ASN A 37 10.98 -3.21 5.98
CA ASN A 37 11.88 -2.13 5.56
C ASN A 37 11.57 -1.62 4.15
N ASP A 38 11.28 -2.53 3.23
CA ASP A 38 10.89 -2.16 1.87
C ASP A 38 9.52 -1.48 1.86
N LEU A 39 8.56 -1.99 2.65
CA LEU A 39 7.25 -1.34 2.81
C LEU A 39 7.35 0.05 3.45
N LEU A 40 8.29 0.27 4.36
CA LEU A 40 8.51 1.58 4.99
C LEU A 40 8.94 2.61 3.94
N SER A 41 9.83 2.21 3.02
CA SER A 41 10.23 3.07 1.90
C SER A 41 9.04 3.37 0.99
N VAL A 42 8.25 2.34 0.67
CA VAL A 42 7.02 2.49 -0.11
C VAL A 42 6.02 3.42 0.57
N HIS A 43 5.85 3.29 1.89
CA HIS A 43 4.95 4.12 2.68
C HIS A 43 5.33 5.60 2.62
N GLY A 44 6.61 5.92 2.82
CA GLY A 44 7.10 7.29 2.75
C GLY A 44 6.80 7.95 1.39
N ASP A 45 7.10 7.24 0.30
CA ASP A 45 6.83 7.72 -1.06
C ASP A 45 5.33 7.92 -1.33
N TYR A 46 4.46 7.01 -0.83
CA TYR A 46 3.00 7.14 -1.00
C TYR A 46 2.43 8.34 -0.25
N ILE A 47 2.85 8.55 1.01
CA ILE A 47 2.40 9.69 1.80
C ILE A 47 2.87 11.00 1.17
N ALA A 48 4.16 11.09 0.81
CA ALA A 48 4.71 12.27 0.16
C ALA A 48 3.98 12.60 -1.15
N MET A 49 3.58 11.60 -1.93
CA MET A 49 2.80 11.80 -3.16
C MET A 49 1.42 12.42 -2.88
N PHE A 50 0.68 11.90 -1.90
CA PHE A 50 -0.65 12.43 -1.58
C PHE A 50 -0.57 13.80 -0.91
N GLU A 51 0.42 14.05 -0.06
CA GLU A 51 0.69 15.36 0.53
C GLU A 51 1.03 16.40 -0.55
N GLN A 52 1.85 16.03 -1.54
CA GLN A 52 2.13 16.90 -2.69
C GLN A 52 0.84 17.22 -3.45
N ALA A 53 0.00 16.22 -3.73
CA ALA A 53 -1.29 16.43 -4.39
C ALA A 53 -2.21 17.37 -3.58
N GLN A 54 -2.19 17.28 -2.25
CA GLN A 54 -2.96 18.15 -1.36
C GLN A 54 -2.43 19.59 -1.33
N VAL A 55 -1.11 19.82 -1.39
CA VAL A 55 -0.52 21.16 -1.53
C VAL A 55 -0.92 21.81 -2.85
N PHE A 56 -1.01 21.03 -3.93
CA PHE A 56 -1.51 21.52 -5.23
C PHE A 56 -3.01 21.86 -5.18
N ALA A 57 -3.79 21.19 -4.33
CA ALA A 57 -5.20 21.46 -4.16
C ALA A 57 -5.45 22.66 -3.23
N GLY A 58 -4.85 22.76 -2.04
CA GLY A 58 -5.05 23.88 -1.08
C GLY A 58 -4.67 25.30 -1.55
N SER A 59 -4.19 25.45 -2.79
CA SER A 59 -3.91 26.70 -3.49
C SER A 59 -4.75 26.84 -4.77
N TRP A 60 -6.03 26.43 -4.73
CA TRP A 60 -6.93 26.51 -5.87
C TRP A 60 -6.88 27.93 -6.47
N PRO A 61 -6.52 28.06 -7.76
CA PRO A 61 -6.48 29.35 -8.42
C PRO A 61 -7.86 30.02 -8.44
N ASN A 62 -7.88 31.35 -8.55
CA ASN A 62 -9.12 32.14 -8.56
C ASN A 62 -9.97 31.95 -9.85
N THR A 63 -9.49 31.16 -10.82
CA THR A 63 -10.18 30.97 -12.11
C THR A 63 -10.51 29.51 -12.38
N GLU A 64 -11.73 29.27 -12.87
CA GLU A 64 -12.28 27.95 -13.20
C GLU A 64 -11.42 27.16 -14.20
N LEU A 65 -10.76 27.86 -15.13
CA LEU A 65 -9.88 27.26 -16.14
C LEU A 65 -8.62 26.63 -15.53
N GLU A 66 -8.01 27.30 -14.55
CA GLU A 66 -6.78 26.83 -13.89
C GLU A 66 -7.09 25.69 -12.90
N ILE A 67 -8.26 25.73 -12.25
CA ILE A 67 -8.83 24.65 -11.43
C ILE A 67 -8.94 23.37 -12.29
N GLN A 68 -9.57 23.47 -13.46
CA GLN A 68 -9.77 22.34 -14.37
C GLN A 68 -8.44 21.74 -14.86
N ALA A 69 -7.47 22.58 -15.21
CA ALA A 69 -6.15 22.13 -15.65
C ALA A 69 -5.40 21.34 -14.56
N ARG A 70 -5.50 21.77 -13.30
CA ARG A 70 -4.90 21.05 -12.16
C ARG A 70 -5.58 19.71 -11.87
N VAL A 71 -6.92 19.66 -11.98
CA VAL A 71 -7.68 18.41 -11.83
C VAL A 71 -7.25 17.39 -12.89
N GLU A 72 -7.14 17.81 -14.15
CA GLU A 72 -6.69 16.91 -15.24
C GLU A 72 -5.23 16.46 -15.08
N ALA A 73 -4.35 17.31 -14.55
CA ALA A 73 -2.99 16.93 -14.21
C ALA A 73 -2.96 15.86 -13.10
N ALA A 74 -3.75 16.04 -12.03
CA ALA A 74 -3.87 15.07 -10.94
C ALA A 74 -4.43 13.73 -11.44
N LYS A 75 -5.50 13.75 -12.25
CA LYS A 75 -6.05 12.55 -12.90
C LYS A 75 -5.02 11.81 -13.74
N THR A 76 -4.24 12.54 -14.54
CA THR A 76 -3.20 11.97 -15.40
C THR A 76 -2.13 11.26 -14.57
N GLN A 77 -1.66 11.90 -13.49
CA GLN A 77 -0.70 11.28 -12.58
C GLN A 77 -1.26 10.01 -11.94
N ILE A 78 -2.48 10.05 -11.40
CA ILE A 78 -3.13 8.90 -10.76
C ILE A 78 -3.31 7.74 -11.77
N ARG A 79 -3.75 8.03 -13.00
CA ARG A 79 -3.91 7.03 -14.08
C ARG A 79 -2.59 6.37 -14.43
N GLN A 80 -1.53 7.16 -14.59
CA GLN A 80 -0.19 6.67 -14.92
C GLN A 80 0.32 5.73 -13.82
N ARG A 81 0.24 6.16 -12.56
CA ARG A 81 0.64 5.34 -11.40
C ARG A 81 -0.17 4.05 -11.32
N ARG A 82 -1.48 4.10 -11.56
CA ARG A 82 -2.32 2.90 -11.56
C ARG A 82 -1.83 1.86 -12.56
N ARG A 83 -1.43 2.28 -13.77
CA ARG A 83 -0.88 1.40 -14.81
C ARG A 83 0.48 0.83 -14.39
N GLU A 84 1.35 1.65 -13.83
CA GLU A 84 2.66 1.22 -13.32
C GLU A 84 2.54 0.15 -12.22
N PHE A 85 1.54 0.26 -11.34
CA PHE A 85 1.36 -0.67 -10.21
C PHE A 85 0.47 -1.88 -10.48
N GLU A 86 -0.21 -1.94 -11.63
CA GLU A 86 -1.09 -3.06 -11.98
C GLU A 86 -0.40 -4.44 -11.92
N PRO A 87 0.82 -4.63 -12.47
CA PRO A 87 1.50 -5.93 -12.42
C PRO A 87 1.87 -6.35 -10.99
N VAL A 88 2.21 -5.39 -10.14
CA VAL A 88 2.50 -5.61 -8.72
C VAL A 88 1.25 -6.03 -7.98
N ARG A 89 0.11 -5.39 -8.26
CA ARG A 89 -1.20 -5.72 -7.67
C ARG A 89 -1.58 -7.18 -7.90
N ARG A 90 -1.53 -7.63 -9.16
CA ARG A 90 -1.88 -9.03 -9.51
C ARG A 90 -0.95 -10.05 -8.86
N LYS A 91 0.34 -9.74 -8.76
CA LYS A 91 1.32 -10.59 -8.08
C LYS A 91 1.02 -10.71 -6.59
N LEU A 92 0.65 -9.61 -5.93
CA LEU A 92 0.28 -9.59 -4.52
C LEU A 92 -1.01 -10.36 -4.22
N GLU A 93 -2.02 -10.24 -5.08
CA GLU A 93 -3.27 -11.00 -4.95
C GLU A 93 -3.03 -12.51 -5.07
N THR A 94 -2.24 -12.92 -6.05
CA THR A 94 -1.85 -14.33 -6.24
C THR A 94 -1.11 -14.86 -5.00
N LEU A 95 -0.15 -14.08 -4.51
CA LEU A 95 0.68 -14.41 -3.38
C LEU A 95 -0.08 -14.41 -2.05
N ALA A 96 -1.05 -13.52 -1.87
CA ALA A 96 -1.97 -13.53 -0.74
C ALA A 96 -2.72 -14.85 -0.66
N GLN A 97 -3.15 -15.37 -1.82
CA GLN A 97 -3.85 -16.63 -1.90
C GLN A 97 -2.94 -17.82 -1.59
N GLU A 98 -1.68 -17.78 -2.03
CA GLU A 98 -0.67 -18.80 -1.69
C GLU A 98 -0.30 -18.77 -0.20
N LEU A 99 -0.13 -17.59 0.41
CA LEU A 99 0.26 -17.50 1.83
C LEU A 99 -0.83 -17.97 2.79
N LYS A 100 -2.12 -17.87 2.41
CA LYS A 100 -3.24 -18.41 3.20
C LYS A 100 -3.17 -19.92 3.42
N THR A 101 -2.49 -20.66 2.53
CA THR A 101 -2.38 -22.12 2.64
C THR A 101 -1.18 -22.57 3.46
N HIS A 102 -0.32 -21.64 3.88
CA HIS A 102 0.88 -21.94 4.68
C HIS A 102 0.61 -21.96 6.18
N ASN A 103 1.20 -22.94 6.87
CA ASN A 103 1.12 -23.05 8.32
C ASN A 103 2.19 -22.18 9.00
N LEU A 104 1.99 -20.86 8.96
CA LEU A 104 2.85 -19.90 9.66
C LEU A 104 2.41 -19.71 11.11
N PRO A 105 3.34 -19.43 12.04
CA PRO A 105 2.97 -19.00 13.38
C PRO A 105 2.14 -17.71 13.34
N VAL A 106 1.35 -17.49 14.38
CA VAL A 106 0.24 -16.51 14.35
C VAL A 106 0.71 -15.07 14.10
N ASP A 107 1.84 -14.67 14.69
CA ASP A 107 2.33 -13.29 14.60
C ASP A 107 2.88 -12.96 13.21
N GLU A 108 3.63 -13.88 12.62
CA GLU A 108 4.16 -13.80 11.27
C GLU A 108 3.01 -13.79 10.25
N ARG A 109 1.99 -14.64 10.44
CA ARG A 109 0.78 -14.63 9.61
C ARG A 109 0.05 -13.30 9.70
N ASN A 110 -0.16 -12.78 10.90
CA ASN A 110 -0.83 -11.49 11.12
C ASN A 110 -0.08 -10.34 10.45
N PHE A 111 1.26 -10.35 10.50
CA PHE A 111 2.07 -9.37 9.78
C PHE A 111 1.87 -9.46 8.27
N LEU A 112 1.92 -10.66 7.70
CA LEU A 112 1.72 -10.84 6.27
C LEU A 112 0.32 -10.41 5.82
N GLU A 113 -0.71 -10.70 6.61
CA GLU A 113 -2.06 -10.19 6.36
C GLU A 113 -2.12 -8.66 6.41
N ALA A 114 -1.46 -8.02 7.38
CA ALA A 114 -1.40 -6.56 7.47
C ALA A 114 -0.68 -5.95 6.26
N VAL A 115 0.42 -6.56 5.80
CA VAL A 115 1.14 -6.15 4.58
C VAL A 115 0.23 -6.25 3.36
N LEU A 116 -0.50 -7.36 3.21
CA LEU A 116 -1.40 -7.56 2.08
C LEU A 116 -2.59 -6.59 2.09
N ARG A 117 -3.09 -6.20 3.26
CA ARG A 117 -4.15 -5.17 3.40
C ARG A 117 -3.62 -3.75 3.21
N TYR A 118 -2.35 -3.51 3.54
CA TYR A 118 -1.70 -2.21 3.36
C TYR A 118 -1.46 -1.90 1.89
N LEU A 119 -0.95 -2.89 1.16
CA LEU A 119 -0.70 -2.75 -0.26
C LEU A 119 -2.03 -2.54 -0.99
N PRO A 120 -2.09 -1.65 -1.99
CA PRO A 120 -3.33 -1.40 -2.69
C PRO A 120 -3.72 -2.67 -3.46
N SER A 121 -4.68 -3.45 -2.97
CA SER A 121 -5.36 -4.45 -3.80
C SER A 121 -6.24 -3.69 -4.78
N GLY A 122 -6.27 -4.12 -6.05
CA GLY A 122 -7.10 -3.47 -7.07
C GLY A 122 -8.58 -3.60 -6.76
N GLU A 123 -8.90 -4.52 -5.86
CA GLU A 123 -10.21 -4.78 -5.33
C GLU A 123 -10.31 -4.27 -3.90
N THR A 124 -11.24 -3.36 -3.69
CA THR A 124 -12.11 -3.47 -2.53
C THR A 124 -13.53 -3.44 -3.05
N SER A 125 -14.31 -4.45 -2.70
CA SER A 125 -15.76 -4.48 -2.65
C SER A 125 -16.39 -3.38 -1.75
N LEU A 126 -15.66 -2.29 -1.51
CA LEU A 126 -16.11 -1.07 -0.86
C LEU A 126 -16.07 0.04 -1.91
N PRO A 127 -17.20 0.72 -2.18
CA PRO A 127 -17.33 1.74 -3.23
C PRO A 127 -16.44 2.99 -3.10
N GLN A 128 -15.41 3.02 -2.24
CA GLN A 128 -14.76 4.27 -1.83
C GLN A 128 -13.23 4.23 -1.67
N SER A 129 -12.49 3.17 -2.06
CA SER A 129 -11.03 3.14 -1.76
C SER A 129 -10.07 2.64 -2.85
N SER A 130 -10.53 2.42 -4.08
CA SER A 130 -9.58 2.14 -5.16
C SER A 130 -9.22 3.42 -5.91
N ALA A 131 -8.03 3.48 -6.49
CA ALA A 131 -7.70 4.51 -7.48
C ALA A 131 -8.74 4.58 -8.62
N THR A 132 -9.58 3.55 -8.82
CA THR A 132 -10.77 3.57 -9.68
C THR A 132 -11.87 4.47 -9.12
N ALA A 133 -12.22 4.32 -7.84
CA ALA A 133 -13.19 5.18 -7.18
C ALA A 133 -12.69 6.63 -7.15
N VAL A 134 -11.40 6.87 -6.89
CA VAL A 134 -10.82 8.21 -6.96
C VAL A 134 -10.91 8.79 -8.37
N LEU A 135 -10.67 8.00 -9.42
CA LEU A 135 -10.76 8.47 -10.81
C LEU A 135 -12.20 8.69 -11.29
N GLU A 136 -13.13 7.80 -10.95
CA GLU A 136 -14.57 7.94 -11.23
C GLU A 136 -15.16 9.14 -10.47
N TYR A 137 -14.69 9.37 -9.24
CA TYR A 137 -15.06 10.51 -8.44
C TYR A 137 -14.43 11.79 -9.00
N LEU A 138 -13.15 11.79 -9.39
CA LEU A 138 -12.51 12.96 -10.03
C LEU A 138 -13.16 13.35 -11.36
N ASP A 139 -13.78 12.42 -12.09
CA ASP A 139 -14.52 12.73 -13.31
C ASP A 139 -15.87 13.43 -13.06
N THR A 140 -16.38 13.42 -11.82
CA THR A 140 -17.70 13.98 -11.44
C THR A 140 -17.69 14.91 -10.22
N ALA A 141 -16.58 15.01 -9.49
CA ALA A 141 -16.47 15.69 -8.21
C ALA A 141 -16.19 17.19 -8.35
N ALA A 142 -16.81 17.97 -7.47
CA ALA A 142 -16.45 19.36 -7.28
C ALA A 142 -15.04 19.48 -6.66
N PRO A 143 -14.27 20.55 -6.96
CA PRO A 143 -12.95 20.82 -6.38
C PRO A 143 -12.86 20.58 -4.87
N GLU A 144 -13.85 21.02 -4.09
CA GLU A 144 -13.82 20.88 -2.62
C GLU A 144 -13.91 19.42 -2.15
N GLN A 145 -14.43 18.52 -2.97
CA GLN A 145 -14.55 17.10 -2.66
C GLN A 145 -13.23 16.34 -2.91
N ILE A 146 -12.33 16.90 -3.73
CA ILE A 146 -11.02 16.31 -4.03
C ILE A 146 -10.09 16.42 -2.82
N ASP A 147 -10.10 17.57 -2.14
CA ASP A 147 -9.33 17.77 -0.90
C ASP A 147 -9.75 16.79 0.20
N LEU A 148 -11.06 16.62 0.38
CA LEU A 148 -11.61 15.67 1.35
C LEU A 148 -11.21 14.22 1.01
N LEU A 149 -11.27 13.85 -0.27
CA LEU A 149 -10.91 12.52 -0.75
C LEU A 149 -9.42 12.23 -0.53
N LEU A 150 -8.53 13.18 -0.82
CA LEU A 150 -7.10 13.06 -0.59
C LEU A 150 -6.79 12.90 0.90
N ALA A 151 -7.39 13.75 1.75
CA ALA A 151 -7.23 13.65 3.20
C ALA A 151 -7.71 12.31 3.76
N GLN A 152 -8.87 11.81 3.32
CA GLN A 152 -9.38 10.49 3.70
C GLN A 152 -8.45 9.36 3.23
N THR A 153 -7.91 9.48 2.02
CA THR A 153 -6.97 8.49 1.45
C THR A 153 -5.67 8.43 2.27
N ILE A 154 -5.09 9.59 2.61
CA ILE A 154 -3.91 9.69 3.49
C ILE A 154 -4.21 9.02 4.83
N GLN A 155 -5.33 9.38 5.47
CA GLN A 155 -5.69 8.83 6.77
C GLN A 155 -5.89 7.31 6.73
N GLN A 156 -6.49 6.78 5.67
CA GLN A 156 -6.62 5.33 5.48
C GLN A 156 -5.25 4.66 5.35
N HIS A 157 -4.32 5.24 4.59
CA HIS A 157 -2.95 4.72 4.48
C HIS A 157 -2.21 4.75 5.81
N LEU A 158 -2.34 5.83 6.60
CA LEU A 158 -1.75 5.93 7.93
C LEU A 158 -2.33 4.87 8.90
N ASN A 159 -3.64 4.66 8.86
CA ASN A 159 -4.31 3.64 9.68
C ASN A 159 -3.85 2.22 9.33
N ARG A 160 -3.75 1.90 8.03
CA ARG A 160 -3.23 0.61 7.56
C ARG A 160 -1.75 0.44 7.93
N TRP A 161 -0.95 1.51 7.83
CA TRP A 161 0.46 1.49 8.23
C TRP A 161 0.63 1.19 9.71
N SER A 162 -0.19 1.80 10.57
CA SER A 162 -0.20 1.53 12.01
C SER A 162 -0.44 0.04 12.32
N GLN A 163 -1.30 -0.64 11.56
CA GLN A 163 -1.49 -2.09 11.68
C GLN A 163 -0.24 -2.88 11.27
N VAL A 164 0.42 -2.51 10.16
CA VAL A 164 1.70 -3.13 9.75
C VAL A 164 2.75 -2.99 10.85
N CYS A 165 2.95 -1.79 11.38
CA CYS A 165 3.88 -1.53 12.49
C CYS A 165 3.56 -2.37 13.74
N THR A 166 2.29 -2.45 14.11
CA THR A 166 1.85 -3.20 15.30
C THR A 166 2.12 -4.69 15.15
N THR A 167 1.75 -5.26 14.00
CA THR A 167 1.95 -6.69 13.72
C THR A 167 3.43 -7.04 13.56
N PHE A 168 4.24 -6.15 12.96
CA PHE A 168 5.69 -6.30 12.89
C PHE A 168 6.34 -6.33 14.29
N ALA A 169 5.95 -5.40 15.16
CA ALA A 169 6.46 -5.36 16.53
C ALA A 169 6.16 -6.65 17.30
N LYS A 170 4.94 -7.20 17.15
CA LYS A 170 4.56 -8.49 17.74
C LYS A 170 5.39 -9.64 17.21
N ALA A 171 5.56 -9.74 15.89
CA ALA A 171 6.41 -10.77 15.27
C ALA A 171 7.85 -10.69 15.79
N ARG A 172 8.39 -9.48 15.94
CA ARG A 172 9.75 -9.25 16.46
C ARG A 172 9.90 -9.71 17.91
N VAL A 173 8.92 -9.40 18.78
CA VAL A 173 8.91 -9.86 20.18
C VAL A 173 8.85 -11.38 20.25
N ALA A 174 7.93 -11.99 19.50
CA ALA A 174 7.73 -13.44 19.55
C ALA A 174 8.94 -14.24 19.05
N VAL A 175 9.73 -13.68 18.13
CA VAL A 175 11.02 -14.25 17.66
C VAL A 175 12.16 -14.05 18.67
N ALA A 176 12.06 -13.04 19.55
CA ALA A 176 13.00 -12.85 20.65
C ALA A 176 12.72 -13.79 21.82
N GLU A 177 11.44 -14.04 22.13
CA GLU A 177 10.98 -14.93 23.20
C GLU A 177 11.10 -16.42 22.87
N ALA A 178 11.13 -16.80 21.59
CA ALA A 178 11.33 -18.18 21.14
C ALA A 178 12.80 -18.65 21.19
N ARG A 179 13.68 -17.92 21.88
CA ARG A 179 15.08 -18.28 22.15
C ARG A 179 15.20 -19.03 23.47
#